data_AF-A0A067L0Q6-F1
#
_entry.id   AF-A0A067L0Q6-F1
#
_cell.length_a   1.000
_cell.length_b   1.000
_cell.length_c   1.000
_cell.angle_alpha   90.00
_cell.angle_beta   90.00
_cell.angle_gamma   90.00
#
_symmetry.space_group_name_H-M   'P 1'
#
loop_
_entity.id
_entity.type
_entity.pdbx_description
1 polymer ?
#
loop_
_entity_poly.entity_id
_entity_poly.type
_entity_poly.pdbx_seq_one_letter_code
_entity_poly.pdbx_strand_id
1 'polypeptide(L)' 'MAKAYPWLQKVHLKHMTVMDDNLVLLAELLLGFKELVLVCCDEFGTCGLAVVASRCRYMSF' A
#
# COMPACT_ATOMS: atom_id res chain seq x y z
N MET A 1 10.54 -3.89 -12.95
CA MET A 1 9.86 -5.14 -12.56
C MET A 1 8.59 -4.77 -11.79
N ALA A 2 7.41 -4.85 -12.38
CA ALA A 2 6.21 -4.21 -11.81
C ALA A 2 4.88 -4.85 -12.20
N LYS A 3 4.87 -6.18 -12.40
CA LYS A 3 3.70 -6.88 -12.94
C LYS A 3 3.51 -8.27 -12.33
N ALA A 4 3.92 -8.44 -11.08
CA ALA A 4 3.89 -9.74 -10.44
C ALA A 4 2.47 -10.15 -10.01
N TYR A 5 1.56 -9.20 -9.74
CA TYR A 5 0.25 -9.54 -9.18
C TYR A 5 -0.89 -8.67 -9.72
N PRO A 6 -1.35 -8.92 -10.97
CA PRO A 6 -2.48 -8.19 -11.57
C PRO A 6 -3.83 -8.39 -10.83
N TRP A 7 -3.88 -9.31 -9.87
CA TRP A 7 -5.09 -9.72 -9.16
C TRP A 7 -4.97 -9.50 -7.64
N LEU A 8 -3.93 -8.80 -7.19
CA LEU A 8 -3.71 -8.56 -5.77
C LEU A 8 -4.77 -7.59 -5.24
N GLN A 9 -5.78 -8.13 -4.58
CA GLN A 9 -6.85 -7.31 -4.01
C GLN A 9 -6.56 -6.86 -2.58
N LYS A 10 -5.76 -7.61 -1.83
CA LYS A 10 -5.46 -7.32 -0.42
C LYS A 10 -3.99 -7.49 -0.12
N VAL A 11 -3.43 -6.55 0.63
CA VAL A 11 -2.05 -6.59 1.13
C VAL A 11 -2.10 -6.50 2.65
N HIS A 12 -1.49 -7.47 3.32
CA HIS A 12 -1.39 -7.48 4.77
C HIS A 12 0.09 -7.56 5.15
N LEU A 13 0.60 -6.50 5.77
CA LEU A 13 1.95 -6.44 6.30
C LEU A 13 1.85 -6.40 7.83
N LYS A 14 2.59 -7.30 8.48
CA LYS A 14 2.63 -7.40 9.94
C LYS A 14 4.08 -7.44 10.39
N HIS A 15 4.43 -6.62 11.38
CA HIS A 15 5.77 -6.61 12.00
C HIS A 15 6.89 -6.41 10.95
N MET A 16 6.62 -5.55 9.97
CA MET A 16 7.55 -5.15 8.93
C MET A 16 7.86 -3.66 9.04
N THR A 17 9.11 -3.30 8.78
CA THR A 17 9.52 -1.92 8.55
C THR A 17 9.08 -1.50 7.15
N VAL A 18 8.20 -0.51 7.06
CA VAL A 18 7.63 -0.03 5.80
C VAL A 18 7.96 1.46 5.70
N MET A 19 8.78 1.87 4.74
CA MET A 19 9.06 3.29 4.51
C MET A 19 8.04 3.91 3.55
N ASP A 20 7.99 5.24 3.52
CA ASP A 20 7.15 5.98 2.58
C ASP A 20 7.44 5.58 1.12
N ASP A 21 8.70 5.42 0.72
CA ASP A 21 9.08 4.94 -0.63
C ASP A 21 8.46 3.59 -0.99
N ASN A 22 8.38 2.67 -0.01
CA ASN A 22 7.77 1.36 -0.21
C ASN A 22 6.25 1.50 -0.45
N LEU A 23 5.58 2.40 0.27
CA LEU A 23 4.17 2.71 0.08
C LEU A 23 3.92 3.34 -1.28
N VAL A 24 4.78 4.27 -1.74
CA VAL A 24 4.69 4.86 -3.08
C VAL A 24 4.85 3.79 -4.15
N LEU A 25 5.89 2.95 -4.04
CA LEU A 25 6.09 1.83 -4.95
C LEU A 25 4.89 0.88 -4.95
N LEU A 26 4.37 0.51 -3.78
CA LEU A 26 3.16 -0.33 -3.70
C LEU A 26 1.97 0.34 -4.41
N ALA A 27 1.78 1.64 -4.24
CA ALA A 27 0.70 2.40 -4.89
C ALA A 27 0.84 2.45 -6.43
N GLU A 28 2.06 2.51 -6.94
CA GLU A 28 2.33 2.48 -8.40
C GLU A 28 2.27 1.07 -8.98
N LEU A 29 2.72 0.07 -8.22
CA LEU A 29 2.74 -1.33 -8.63
C LEU A 29 1.36 -1.99 -8.60
N LEU A 30 0.52 -1.58 -7.67
CA LEU A 30 -0.75 -2.23 -7.35
C LEU A 30 -1.93 -1.33 -7.74
N LEU A 31 -2.12 -1.16 -9.05
CA LEU A 31 -3.29 -0.49 -9.62
C LEU A 31 -4.56 -1.31 -9.34
N GLY A 32 -5.17 -1.14 -8.17
CA GLY A 32 -6.49 -1.69 -7.86
C GLY A 32 -6.58 -2.64 -6.68
N PHE A 33 -5.63 -2.61 -5.74
CA PHE A 33 -5.86 -3.28 -4.46
C PHE A 33 -6.98 -2.56 -3.69
N LYS A 34 -7.84 -3.33 -3.01
CA LYS A 34 -8.99 -2.85 -2.25
C LYS A 34 -8.69 -2.63 -0.77
N GLU A 35 -7.74 -3.38 -0.22
CA GLU A 35 -7.44 -3.34 1.21
C GLU A 35 -5.93 -3.40 1.48
N LEU A 36 -5.44 -2.45 2.28
CA LEU A 36 -4.09 -2.46 2.85
C LEU A 36 -4.23 -2.52 4.36
N VAL A 37 -3.64 -3.54 4.96
CA VAL A 37 -3.62 -3.75 6.41
C VAL A 37 -2.17 -3.68 6.87
N LEU A 38 -1.88 -2.72 7.76
CA LEU A 38 -0.59 -2.54 8.41
C LEU A 38 -0.78 -2.86 9.90
N VAL A 39 -0.06 -3.85 10.43
CA VAL A 39 -0.15 -4.26 11.84
C VAL A 39 1.22 -4.20 12.48
N CYS A 40 1.40 -3.33 13.46
CA CYS A 40 2.70 -3.06 14.11
C CYS A 40 3.81 -2.86 13.06
N CYS A 41 3.56 -1.99 12.09
CA CYS A 41 4.59 -1.57 11.15
C CYS A 41 5.26 -0.31 11.69
N ASP A 42 6.57 -0.22 11.49
CA ASP A 42 7.39 0.90 11.93
C ASP A 42 7.97 1.64 10.71
N GLU A 43 8.31 2.92 10.91
CA GLU A 43 8.93 3.82 9.93
C GLU A 43 8.07 4.30 8.74
N PHE A 44 6.76 4.03 8.73
CA PHE A 44 5.87 4.65 7.74
C PHE A 44 5.38 6.02 8.20
N GLY A 45 5.38 6.98 7.29
CA GLY A 45 4.84 8.31 7.52
C GLY A 45 3.38 8.44 7.09
N THR A 46 2.74 9.52 7.52
CA THR A 46 1.44 9.96 6.99
C THR A 46 1.51 10.33 5.50
N CYS A 47 2.69 10.74 5.01
CA CYS A 47 2.90 11.10 3.61
C CYS A 47 2.76 9.89 2.67
N GLY A 48 3.44 8.77 2.96
CA GLY A 48 3.34 7.55 2.18
C GLY A 48 1.94 6.95 2.21
N LEU A 49 1.27 7.01 3.36
CA LEU A 49 -0.13 6.59 3.48
C LEU A 49 -1.07 7.46 2.63
N ALA A 50 -0.83 8.77 2.56
CA ALA A 50 -1.62 9.69 1.72
C ALA A 50 -1.44 9.40 0.21
N VAL A 51 -0.24 9.01 -0.22
CA VAL A 51 0.01 8.60 -1.61
C VAL A 51 -0.78 7.33 -1.93
N VAL A 52 -0.76 6.35 -1.03
CA VAL A 52 -1.54 5.12 -1.18
C VAL A 52 -3.03 5.40 -1.21
N ALA A 53 -3.55 6.20 -0.28
CA ALA A 53 -4.96 6.58 -0.22
C ALA A 53 -5.41 7.32 -1.49
N SER A 54 -4.57 8.20 -2.03
CA SER A 54 -4.85 8.93 -3.28
C SER A 54 -4.92 8.02 -4.51
N ARG A 55 -4.26 6.86 -4.47
CA ARG A 55 -4.27 5.85 -5.53
C ARG A 55 -5.36 4.80 -5.33
N CYS A 56 -5.78 4.55 -4.09
CA CYS A 56 -6.96 3.76 -3.73
C CYS A 56 -8.27 4.49 -4.06
N ARG A 57 -8.60 4.63 -5.35
CA ARG A 57 -9.85 5.26 -5.84
C ARG A 57 -11.15 4.54 -5.41
N TYR A 58 -11.08 3.44 -4.66
CA TYR A 58 -12.22 2.64 -4.20
C TYR A 58 -12.30 2.50 -2.67
N MET A 59 -11.64 3.38 -1.89
CA MET A 59 -11.86 3.44 -0.44
C MET A 59 -13.25 4.03 -0.17
N SER A 60 -14.28 3.18 -0.12
CA SER A 60 -15.58 3.54 0.43
C SER A 60 -15.43 3.71 1.94
N PHE A 61 -15.75 4.91 2.43
CA PHE A 61 -15.77 5.29 3.84
C PHE A 61 -16.67 4.38 4.68
#